data_AF-A0A3B5Q093-F1
#
_entry.id   AF-A0A3B5Q093-F1
#
_cell.length_a   1.000
_cell.length_b   1.000
_cell.length_c   1.000
_cell.angle_alpha   90.00
_cell.angle_beta   90.00
_cell.angle_gamma   90.00
#
_symmetry.space_group_name_H-M   'P 1'
#
loop_
_entity.id
_entity.type
_entity.pdbx_description
1 polymer ?
#
loop_
_entity_poly.entity_id
_entity_poly.type
_entity_poly.pdbx_seq_one_letter_code
_entity_poly.pdbx_strand_id
1 'polypeptide(L)'
;MPGELRFICRVVHPQPFFFLSTGQGQGGRRPHSSEPHAPEQHQQAACSTRSTADIYGGLPPPTVPHEITYFLGCFENGNTAVQFEFDGEEMLYVDFQTDEIVYTVPTFIDPDPGQVLVGMSILRDAHDNKEVCSEILGVLKYKDKSPQKEDAPNSMIFSSREVELEVENSLICFVNNFYPPSINISWTKNGHPISEGVSLSRYHPNKDQTFRQFSTLTFTPSEGDIYSCTVEHPALESPTTRIWEAEIIKKDESLWPDIYCGVGLGVGLLGVTVGVFFIVKSQHVA
;
A
#
# COMPACT_ATOMS: atom_id res chain seq x y z
N MET A 1 -7.36 4.86 33.65
CA MET A 1 -6.55 4.39 32.50
C MET A 1 -6.32 5.61 31.63
N PRO A 2 -5.13 6.21 31.60
CA PRO A 2 -4.90 7.39 30.77
C PRO A 2 -4.90 6.96 29.31
N GLY A 3 -5.81 7.55 28.52
CA GLY A 3 -5.84 7.38 27.07
C GLY A 3 -4.62 8.04 26.44
N GLU A 4 -3.93 7.27 25.60
CA GLU A 4 -2.65 7.57 24.98
C GLU A 4 -2.88 8.40 23.70
N LEU A 5 -2.36 9.63 23.66
CA LEU A 5 -2.53 10.54 22.52
C LEU A 5 -1.47 10.26 21.45
N ARG A 6 -1.81 9.41 20.51
CA ARG A 6 -1.07 9.22 19.26
C ARG A 6 -1.65 10.18 18.21
N PHE A 7 -0.85 11.14 17.75
CA PHE A 7 -1.34 12.18 16.83
C PHE A 7 -1.05 11.82 15.37
N ILE A 8 -2.02 11.17 14.74
CA ILE A 8 -2.22 11.31 13.29
C ILE A 8 -3.51 12.10 13.12
N CYS A 9 -3.40 13.36 12.70
CA CYS A 9 -4.57 14.17 12.41
C CYS A 9 -5.25 13.63 11.14
N ARG A 10 -6.23 12.75 11.32
CA ARG A 10 -7.05 12.23 10.23
C ARG A 10 -8.24 13.16 10.04
N VAL A 11 -8.16 14.07 9.07
CA VAL A 11 -9.34 14.84 8.64
C VAL A 11 -10.09 13.99 7.63
N VAL A 12 -11.11 13.26 8.10
CA VAL A 12 -12.08 12.61 7.21
C VAL A 12 -13.04 13.69 6.75
N HIS A 13 -12.95 14.12 5.49
CA HIS A 13 -13.92 15.07 4.93
C HIS A 13 -15.19 14.32 4.51
N PRO A 14 -16.34 14.55 5.16
CA PRO A 14 -17.61 14.13 4.59
C PRO A 14 -17.93 15.06 3.42
N GLN A 15 -17.84 14.57 2.19
CA GLN A 15 -18.44 15.27 1.04
C GLN A 15 -19.94 15.47 1.33
N PRO A 16 -20.47 16.69 1.11
CA PRO A 16 -20.97 17.00 -0.22
C PRO A 16 -20.58 18.39 -0.73
N PHE A 17 -20.27 18.47 -2.02
CA PHE A 17 -20.31 19.69 -2.83
C PHE A 17 -21.60 20.48 -2.58
N PHE A 18 -21.51 21.66 -1.97
CA PHE A 18 -22.41 22.79 -2.21
C PHE A 18 -21.66 24.10 -1.98
N PHE A 19 -21.43 24.84 -3.07
CA PHE A 19 -21.23 26.29 -3.01
C PHE A 19 -22.45 26.92 -2.32
N LEU A 20 -22.24 27.92 -1.45
CA LEU A 20 -23.07 29.12 -1.37
C LEU A 20 -22.51 30.16 -0.38
N SER A 21 -22.14 31.30 -0.96
CA SER A 21 -22.38 32.69 -0.53
C SER A 21 -22.36 33.07 0.95
N THR A 22 -21.54 34.08 1.23
CA THR A 22 -21.65 35.00 2.36
C THR A 22 -23.08 35.52 2.55
N GLY A 23 -23.55 35.53 3.80
CA GLY A 23 -24.87 36.03 4.19
C GLY A 23 -24.86 36.50 5.64
N GLN A 24 -24.83 37.82 5.82
CA GLN A 24 -24.81 38.57 7.08
C GLN A 24 -26.22 38.60 7.71
N GLY A 25 -26.35 38.39 9.03
CA GLY A 25 -27.64 38.51 9.74
C GLY A 25 -27.49 38.61 11.27
N GLN A 26 -27.99 39.71 11.85
CA GLN A 26 -27.85 40.13 13.25
C GLN A 26 -28.89 39.49 14.21
N GLY A 27 -28.52 39.36 15.51
CA GLY A 27 -29.34 39.90 16.62
C GLY A 27 -30.03 38.92 17.59
N GLY A 28 -29.68 39.00 18.90
CA GLY A 28 -30.56 38.58 20.03
C GLY A 28 -29.83 38.13 21.32
N ARG A 29 -30.08 38.76 22.48
CA ARG A 29 -29.42 38.54 23.80
C ARG A 29 -30.30 37.74 24.82
N ARG A 30 -29.65 36.78 25.53
CA ARG A 30 -29.64 36.38 26.99
C ARG A 30 -30.97 36.10 27.78
N PRO A 31 -30.98 35.40 28.97
CA PRO A 31 -29.88 35.02 29.90
C PRO A 31 -29.91 33.56 30.52
N HIS A 32 -28.91 33.32 31.40
CA HIS A 32 -28.52 32.16 32.24
C HIS A 32 -29.59 31.33 32.99
N SER A 33 -29.33 30.02 33.10
CA SER A 33 -29.42 29.25 34.36
C SER A 33 -28.47 28.04 34.36
N SER A 34 -27.83 27.80 35.50
CA SER A 34 -26.80 26.81 35.80
C SER A 34 -27.36 25.57 36.52
N GLU A 35 -26.99 24.35 36.11
CA GLU A 35 -27.02 23.12 36.91
C GLU A 35 -26.12 22.03 36.24
N PRO A 36 -25.70 20.95 36.94
CA PRO A 36 -24.31 20.50 36.96
C PRO A 36 -24.00 19.35 35.99
N HIS A 37 -22.74 19.32 35.53
CA HIS A 37 -22.17 18.29 34.65
C HIS A 37 -22.11 16.90 35.31
N ALA A 38 -22.78 15.93 34.68
CA ALA A 38 -22.43 14.51 34.70
C ALA A 38 -21.59 14.19 33.45
N PRO A 39 -20.66 13.20 33.48
CA PRO A 39 -19.69 13.00 32.43
C PRO A 39 -20.36 12.36 31.20
N GLU A 40 -20.46 13.15 30.14
CA GLU A 40 -20.97 12.72 28.84
C GLU A 40 -19.94 11.77 28.20
N GLN A 41 -20.28 10.48 28.13
CA GLN A 41 -19.57 9.52 27.30
C GLN A 41 -19.51 10.08 25.88
N HIS A 42 -18.32 10.19 25.31
CA HIS A 42 -18.13 10.62 23.93
C HIS A 42 -18.84 9.66 22.98
N GLN A 43 -20.10 9.96 22.68
CA GLN A 43 -20.90 9.38 21.63
C GLN A 43 -20.20 9.72 20.31
N GLN A 44 -19.71 8.70 19.60
CA GLN A 44 -19.32 8.85 18.20
C GLN A 44 -20.54 9.38 17.44
N ALA A 45 -20.45 10.62 16.97
CA ALA A 45 -21.43 11.20 16.07
C ALA A 45 -21.30 10.48 14.71
N ALA A 46 -22.11 9.44 14.51
CA ALA A 46 -22.36 8.88 13.19
C ALA A 46 -23.08 9.96 12.35
N CYS A 47 -22.34 10.63 11.47
CA CYS A 47 -22.92 11.55 10.51
C CYS A 47 -23.54 10.72 9.37
N SER A 48 -24.80 10.34 9.52
CA SER A 48 -25.62 9.80 8.44
C SER A 48 -26.38 10.95 7.78
N THR A 49 -26.06 11.28 6.53
CA THR A 49 -26.89 12.16 5.71
C THR A 49 -28.03 11.33 5.11
N ARG A 50 -29.26 11.60 5.57
CA ARG A 50 -30.48 11.06 4.96
C ARG A 50 -30.73 11.78 3.64
N SER A 51 -30.32 11.18 2.52
CA SER A 51 -30.72 11.63 1.19
C SER A 51 -32.24 11.50 1.05
N THR A 52 -32.93 12.58 0.68
CA THR A 52 -34.36 12.57 0.35
C THR A 52 -34.57 11.88 -1.00
N ALA A 53 -34.56 10.55 -0.99
CA ALA A 53 -34.98 9.71 -2.10
C ALA A 53 -36.12 8.77 -1.68
N ASP A 54 -37.16 9.31 -1.05
CA ASP A 54 -38.40 8.59 -0.73
C ASP A 54 -39.55 9.10 -1.62
N ILE A 55 -39.50 8.89 -2.95
CA ILE A 55 -40.71 9.01 -3.81
C ILE A 55 -40.88 7.86 -4.82
N TYR A 56 -39.87 7.05 -5.12
CA TYR A 56 -40.06 5.83 -5.92
C TYR A 56 -39.32 4.67 -5.26
N GLY A 57 -40.06 3.66 -4.79
CA GLY A 57 -39.58 2.51 -4.01
C GLY A 57 -38.67 1.53 -4.76
N GLY A 58 -37.58 2.02 -5.34
CA GLY A 58 -36.43 1.21 -5.74
C GLY A 58 -35.34 1.34 -4.67
N LEU A 59 -34.73 0.22 -4.26
CA LEU A 59 -33.49 0.28 -3.48
C LEU A 59 -32.45 1.07 -4.30
N PRO A 60 -31.83 2.13 -3.75
CA PRO A 60 -30.69 2.74 -4.41
C PRO A 60 -29.59 1.67 -4.56
N PRO A 61 -28.80 1.71 -5.66
CA PRO A 61 -27.63 0.84 -5.77
C PRO A 61 -26.77 1.02 -4.52
N PRO A 62 -26.13 -0.05 -4.01
CA PRO A 62 -25.26 0.08 -2.85
C PRO A 62 -24.17 1.12 -3.15
N THR A 63 -24.24 2.26 -2.47
CA THR A 63 -23.21 3.29 -2.55
C THR A 63 -22.01 2.79 -1.78
N VAL A 64 -20.90 2.52 -2.46
CA VAL A 64 -19.63 2.22 -1.80
C VAL A 64 -19.13 3.53 -1.18
N PRO A 65 -18.96 3.60 0.16
CA PRO A 65 -18.40 4.79 0.77
C PRO A 65 -16.91 4.87 0.41
N HIS A 66 -16.47 6.04 -0.05
CA HIS A 66 -15.07 6.34 -0.34
C HIS A 66 -14.47 7.18 0.81
N GLU A 67 -13.20 6.92 1.13
CA GLU A 67 -12.48 7.61 2.20
C GLU A 67 -11.36 8.48 1.61
N ILE A 68 -11.45 9.79 1.79
CA ILE A 68 -10.35 10.73 1.51
C ILE A 68 -9.65 11.04 2.82
N THR A 69 -8.34 10.78 2.88
CA THR A 69 -7.52 11.05 4.07
C THR A 69 -6.53 12.18 3.76
N TYR A 70 -6.59 13.27 4.53
CA TYR A 70 -5.51 14.23 4.62
C TYR A 70 -4.59 13.84 5.77
N PHE A 71 -3.33 13.55 5.48
CA PHE A 71 -2.33 13.17 6.46
C PHE A 71 -1.36 14.33 6.70
N LEU A 72 -1.24 14.74 7.96
CA LEU A 72 -0.19 15.62 8.46
C LEU A 72 0.65 14.86 9.49
N GLY A 73 1.90 14.59 9.14
CA GLY A 73 2.90 13.99 10.04
C GLY A 73 3.89 15.05 10.52
N CYS A 74 4.02 15.21 11.84
CA CYS A 74 5.05 16.04 12.47
C CYS A 74 6.04 15.12 13.18
N PHE A 75 7.31 15.13 12.79
CA PHE A 75 8.31 14.20 13.29
C PHE A 75 9.33 14.87 14.19
N GLU A 76 9.84 14.15 15.19
CA GLU A 76 10.77 14.72 16.17
C GLU A 76 12.09 15.21 15.59
N ASN A 77 12.49 14.65 14.43
CA ASN A 77 13.66 15.09 13.66
C ASN A 77 13.42 16.42 12.90
N GLY A 78 12.25 17.03 13.04
CA GLY A 78 11.87 18.28 12.39
C GLY A 78 11.27 18.11 11.00
N ASN A 79 11.14 16.87 10.51
CA ASN A 79 10.49 16.62 9.23
C ASN A 79 8.97 16.78 9.37
N THR A 80 8.34 17.19 8.27
CA THR A 80 6.90 17.24 8.12
C THR A 80 6.51 16.49 6.85
N ALA A 81 5.43 15.72 6.92
CA ALA A 81 4.84 15.09 5.74
C ALA A 81 3.39 15.54 5.58
N VAL A 82 3.05 15.92 4.36
CA VAL A 82 1.67 16.17 3.92
C VAL A 82 1.37 15.25 2.76
N GLN A 83 0.33 14.44 2.91
CA GLN A 83 -0.11 13.45 1.92
C GLN A 83 -1.64 13.48 1.81
N PHE A 84 -2.17 13.19 0.61
CA PHE A 84 -3.59 12.90 0.43
C PHE A 84 -3.75 11.49 -0.10
N GLU A 85 -4.67 10.74 0.51
CA GLU A 85 -5.00 9.39 0.11
C GLU A 85 -6.48 9.28 -0.27
N PHE A 86 -6.78 8.42 -1.24
CA PHE A 86 -8.13 8.02 -1.64
C PHE A 86 -8.25 6.51 -1.48
N ASP A 87 -9.19 6.04 -0.66
CA ASP A 87 -9.41 4.62 -0.32
C ASP A 87 -8.14 3.89 0.17
N GLY A 88 -7.20 4.64 0.74
CA GLY A 88 -5.93 4.13 1.24
C GLY A 88 -4.82 4.06 0.21
N GLU A 89 -5.02 4.59 -1.00
CA GLU A 89 -3.96 4.80 -2.01
C GLU A 89 -3.49 6.26 -1.96
N GLU A 90 -2.18 6.49 -1.93
CA GLU A 90 -1.62 7.85 -2.00
C GLU A 90 -1.92 8.43 -3.39
N MET A 91 -2.57 9.59 -3.41
CA MET A 91 -2.90 10.34 -4.63
C MET A 91 -1.87 11.43 -4.91
N LEU A 92 -1.39 12.06 -3.84
CA LEU A 92 -0.33 13.05 -3.92
C LEU A 92 0.36 13.22 -2.57
N TYR A 93 1.54 13.83 -2.64
CA TYR A 93 2.23 14.36 -1.48
C TYR A 93 2.91 15.69 -1.81
N VAL A 94 3.26 16.44 -0.77
CA VAL A 94 4.10 17.63 -0.91
C VAL A 94 5.56 17.24 -0.70
N ASP A 95 6.41 17.58 -1.66
CA ASP A 95 7.86 17.54 -1.50
C ASP A 95 8.35 18.92 -1.06
N PHE A 96 8.65 19.03 0.24
CA PHE A 96 9.17 20.27 0.82
C PHE A 96 10.61 20.61 0.38
N GLN A 97 11.33 19.69 -0.26
CA GLN A 97 12.67 19.96 -0.78
C GLN A 97 12.61 20.69 -2.13
N THR A 98 11.75 20.23 -3.03
CA THR A 98 11.55 20.85 -4.35
C THR A 98 10.47 21.94 -4.33
N ASP A 99 9.69 22.01 -3.25
CA ASP A 99 8.53 22.90 -3.10
C ASP A 99 7.42 22.63 -4.12
N GLU A 100 7.15 21.35 -4.39
CA GLU A 100 6.21 20.91 -5.41
C GLU A 100 5.19 19.90 -4.87
N ILE A 101 4.03 19.85 -5.53
CA ILE A 101 3.03 18.80 -5.35
C ILE A 101 3.37 17.66 -6.30
N VAL A 102 3.62 16.49 -5.76
CA VAL A 102 3.88 15.29 -6.54
C VAL A 102 2.63 14.43 -6.57
N TYR A 103 2.11 14.21 -7.78
CA TYR A 103 0.96 13.33 -8.02
C TYR A 103 1.45 11.90 -8.26
N THR A 104 0.91 10.95 -7.53
CA THR A 104 1.23 9.51 -7.62
C THR A 104 0.21 8.73 -8.44
N VAL A 105 -0.94 9.34 -8.75
CA VAL A 105 -1.96 8.78 -9.63
C VAL A 105 -1.37 8.56 -11.03
N PRO A 106 -1.42 7.34 -11.58
CA PRO A 106 -0.98 7.10 -12.94
C PRO A 106 -1.80 7.89 -13.96
N THR A 107 -1.11 8.48 -14.94
CA THR A 107 -1.74 9.35 -15.96
C THR A 107 -2.72 8.65 -16.89
N PHE A 108 -2.71 7.31 -16.93
CA PHE A 108 -3.71 6.53 -17.66
C PHE A 108 -5.07 6.45 -16.94
N ILE A 109 -5.10 6.67 -15.62
CA ILE A 109 -6.33 6.77 -14.82
C ILE A 109 -6.90 8.18 -14.96
N ASP A 110 -6.05 9.19 -14.75
CA ASP A 110 -6.39 10.60 -14.89
C ASP A 110 -5.26 11.34 -15.63
N PRO A 111 -5.52 11.85 -16.85
CA PRO A 111 -4.51 12.57 -17.63
C PRO A 111 -4.05 13.88 -17.00
N ASP A 112 -4.84 14.50 -16.12
CA ASP A 112 -4.50 15.75 -15.45
C ASP A 112 -5.03 15.76 -14.00
N PRO A 113 -4.36 15.02 -13.09
CA PRO A 113 -4.80 14.89 -11.70
C PRO A 113 -4.78 16.23 -10.95
N GLY A 114 -4.07 17.24 -11.46
CA GLY A 114 -4.07 18.59 -10.91
C GLY A 114 -5.44 19.27 -11.00
N GLN A 115 -6.24 18.95 -12.02
CA GLN A 115 -7.58 19.55 -12.21
C GLN A 115 -8.56 19.18 -11.10
N VAL A 116 -8.45 17.98 -10.55
CA VAL A 116 -9.31 17.49 -9.46
C VAL A 116 -9.18 18.35 -8.21
N LEU A 117 -8.04 19.00 -8.03
CA LEU A 117 -7.70 19.77 -6.85
C LEU A 117 -7.64 21.28 -7.12
N VAL A 118 -8.06 21.71 -8.31
CA VAL A 118 -8.12 23.12 -8.69
C VAL A 118 -9.03 23.87 -7.71
N GLY A 119 -8.48 24.94 -7.12
CA GLY A 119 -9.15 25.75 -6.10
C GLY A 119 -8.75 25.41 -4.67
N MET A 120 -8.10 24.26 -4.43
CA MET A 120 -7.46 23.98 -3.14
C MET A 120 -6.07 24.61 -3.10
N SER A 121 -5.69 25.13 -1.93
CA SER A 121 -4.39 25.79 -1.73
C SER A 121 -3.39 24.84 -1.08
N ILE A 122 -3.31 23.61 -1.59
CA ILE A 122 -2.59 22.49 -0.96
C ILE A 122 -1.16 22.86 -0.56
N LEU A 123 -0.41 23.46 -1.47
CA LEU A 123 0.98 23.82 -1.19
C LEU A 123 1.08 24.87 -0.08
N ARG A 124 0.21 25.89 -0.09
CA ARG A 124 0.16 26.92 0.97
C ARG A 124 -0.24 26.31 2.31
N ASP A 125 -1.30 25.51 2.33
CA ASP A 125 -1.81 24.88 3.54
C ASP A 125 -0.78 23.89 4.12
N ALA A 126 0.03 23.25 3.27
CA ALA A 126 1.14 22.41 3.68
C ALA A 126 2.28 23.19 4.35
N HIS A 127 2.60 24.40 3.86
CA HIS A 127 3.56 25.31 4.51
C HIS A 127 3.05 25.79 5.86
N ASP A 128 1.79 26.22 5.94
CA ASP A 128 1.15 26.65 7.18
C ASP A 128 1.18 25.50 8.22
N ASN A 129 0.86 24.28 7.79
CA ASN A 129 0.92 23.10 8.65
C ASN A 129 2.34 22.74 9.09
N LYS A 130 3.36 22.95 8.25
CA LYS A 130 4.76 22.75 8.61
C LYS A 130 5.20 23.71 9.72
N GLU A 131 4.79 24.97 9.64
CA GLU A 131 5.04 25.96 10.70
C GLU A 131 4.37 25.53 12.01
N VAL A 132 3.09 25.17 11.94
CA VAL A 132 2.31 24.69 13.10
C VAL A 132 2.88 23.41 13.71
N CYS A 133 3.39 22.47 12.90
CA CYS A 133 4.02 21.23 13.38
C CYS A 133 5.17 21.51 14.34
N SER A 134 6.03 22.49 14.00
CA SER A 134 7.19 22.87 14.82
C SER A 134 6.76 23.32 16.22
N GLU A 135 5.74 24.18 16.27
CA GLU A 135 5.19 24.72 17.51
C GLU A 135 4.51 23.63 18.36
N ILE A 136 3.67 22.78 17.73
CA ILE A 136 2.96 21.71 18.42
C ILE A 136 3.95 20.69 19.01
N LEU A 137 4.96 20.28 18.25
CA LEU A 137 5.98 19.36 18.74
C LEU A 137 6.74 19.91 19.95
N GLY A 138 7.04 21.22 19.97
CA GLY A 138 7.65 21.88 21.13
C GLY A 138 6.79 21.76 22.39
N VAL A 139 5.48 21.99 22.27
CA VAL A 139 4.53 21.87 23.39
C VAL A 139 4.38 20.40 23.84
N LEU A 140 4.30 19.46 22.89
CA LEU A 140 4.14 18.04 23.19
C LEU A 140 5.38 17.47 23.89
N LYS A 141 6.60 17.77 23.41
CA LYS A 141 7.86 17.36 24.07
C LYS A 141 7.96 17.87 25.51
N TYR A 142 7.39 19.04 25.79
CA TYR A 142 7.36 19.58 27.16
C TYR A 142 6.34 18.87 28.05
N LYS A 143 5.14 18.60 27.53
CA LYS A 143 4.01 18.04 28.29
C LYS A 143 4.07 16.53 28.45
N ASP A 144 4.50 15.82 27.40
CA ASP A 144 4.60 14.38 27.39
C ASP A 144 6.06 13.96 27.52
N LYS A 145 6.36 13.31 28.63
CA LYS A 145 7.69 12.75 28.94
C LYS A 145 7.69 11.23 28.89
N SER A 146 6.60 10.64 28.39
CA SER A 146 6.49 9.20 28.25
C SER A 146 7.53 8.70 27.24
N PRO A 147 8.07 7.48 27.41
CA PRO A 147 8.89 6.86 26.37
C PRO A 147 8.11 6.82 25.05
N GLN A 148 8.80 7.07 23.93
CA GLN A 148 8.20 6.90 22.62
C GLN A 148 7.74 5.44 22.49
N LYS A 149 6.45 5.25 22.19
CA LYS A 149 5.94 3.91 21.92
C LYS A 149 6.46 3.45 20.57
N GLU A 150 6.85 2.19 20.51
CA GLU A 150 7.46 1.59 19.34
C GLU A 150 6.65 0.36 18.94
N ASP A 151 6.31 0.25 17.65
CA ASP A 151 5.61 -0.90 17.07
C ASP A 151 6.55 -1.55 16.05
N ALA A 152 6.75 -2.86 16.16
CA ALA A 152 7.74 -3.59 15.36
C ALA A 152 7.23 -3.94 13.95
N PRO A 153 8.05 -3.73 12.90
CA PRO A 153 7.66 -4.02 11.52
C PRO A 153 7.45 -5.52 11.29
N ASN A 154 6.50 -5.81 10.40
CA ASN A 154 6.47 -7.06 9.65
C ASN A 154 6.93 -6.81 8.22
N SER A 155 7.79 -7.68 7.68
CA SER A 155 8.27 -7.58 6.30
C SER A 155 8.04 -8.85 5.50
N MET A 156 7.76 -8.67 4.21
CA MET A 156 7.62 -9.72 3.22
C MET A 156 8.30 -9.31 1.91
N ILE A 157 8.72 -10.30 1.13
CA ILE A 157 9.42 -10.11 -0.14
C ILE A 157 8.70 -10.90 -1.24
N PHE A 158 8.45 -10.27 -2.38
CA PHE A 158 7.79 -10.90 -3.53
C PHE A 158 8.24 -10.24 -4.84
N SER A 159 8.13 -10.97 -5.95
CA SER A 159 8.39 -10.42 -7.29
C SER A 159 7.16 -9.69 -7.81
N SER A 160 7.37 -8.60 -8.56
CA SER A 160 6.29 -7.82 -9.17
C SER A 160 5.57 -8.61 -10.27
N ARG A 161 6.30 -9.46 -10.99
CA ARG A 161 5.79 -10.34 -12.06
C ARG A 161 6.32 -11.76 -11.86
N GLU A 162 5.76 -12.71 -12.61
CA GLU A 162 6.34 -14.06 -12.74
C GLU A 162 7.82 -13.96 -13.14
N VAL A 163 8.64 -14.86 -12.58
CA VAL A 163 10.08 -14.82 -12.76
C VAL A 163 10.47 -15.59 -14.01
N GLU A 164 11.04 -14.87 -14.98
CA GLU A 164 11.63 -15.43 -16.19
C GLU A 164 13.14 -15.14 -16.18
N LEU A 165 13.97 -16.17 -16.36
CA LEU A 165 15.43 -16.00 -16.40
C LEU A 165 15.84 -15.02 -17.49
N GLU A 166 16.87 -14.21 -17.19
CA GLU A 166 17.43 -13.22 -18.12
C GLU A 166 16.46 -12.08 -18.53
N VAL A 167 15.24 -12.05 -17.99
CA VAL A 167 14.25 -10.98 -18.21
C VAL A 167 14.18 -10.07 -17.00
N GLU A 168 14.35 -8.77 -17.20
CA GLU A 168 14.29 -7.77 -16.13
C GLU A 168 12.95 -7.83 -15.36
N ASN A 169 13.04 -7.81 -14.04
CA ASN A 169 11.90 -7.82 -13.13
C ASN A 169 12.21 -6.95 -11.90
N SER A 170 11.28 -6.89 -10.95
CA SER A 170 11.43 -6.15 -9.71
C SER A 170 11.07 -7.00 -8.50
N LEU A 171 11.91 -6.98 -7.47
CA LEU A 171 11.58 -7.49 -6.14
C LEU A 171 11.06 -6.35 -5.28
N ILE A 172 10.00 -6.62 -4.54
CA ILE A 172 9.36 -5.67 -3.64
C ILE A 172 9.50 -6.21 -2.22
N CYS A 173 10.14 -5.43 -1.36
CA CYS A 173 10.13 -5.63 0.09
C CYS A 173 9.07 -4.72 0.69
N PHE A 174 7.94 -5.32 1.06
CA PHE A 174 6.86 -4.63 1.74
C PHE A 174 7.07 -4.71 3.25
N VAL A 175 7.13 -3.56 3.89
CA VAL A 175 7.31 -3.41 5.34
C VAL A 175 6.10 -2.70 5.92
N ASN A 176 5.49 -3.26 6.96
CA ASN A 176 4.21 -2.79 7.49
C ASN A 176 4.18 -2.85 9.02
N ASN A 177 3.18 -2.19 9.62
CA ASN A 177 2.86 -2.20 11.05
C ASN A 177 3.97 -1.63 11.95
N PHE A 178 4.74 -0.66 11.45
CA PHE A 178 5.85 -0.09 12.21
C PHE A 178 5.59 1.33 12.68
N TYR A 179 6.16 1.68 13.84
CA TYR A 179 6.19 3.05 14.36
C TYR A 179 7.40 3.19 15.29
N PRO A 180 8.20 4.27 15.22
CA PRO A 180 8.04 5.48 14.39
C PRO A 180 8.33 5.25 12.89
N PRO A 181 8.05 6.20 11.99
CA PRO A 181 8.28 5.99 10.55
C PRO A 181 9.75 6.00 10.13
N SER A 182 10.69 6.21 11.07
CA SER A 182 12.12 6.17 10.79
C SER A 182 12.59 4.72 10.74
N ILE A 183 12.84 4.22 9.53
CA ILE A 183 13.25 2.83 9.27
C ILE A 183 14.41 2.81 8.26
N ASN A 184 15.27 1.79 8.35
CA ASN A 184 16.32 1.54 7.37
C ASN A 184 16.05 0.21 6.66
N ILE A 185 16.09 0.22 5.33
CA ILE A 185 15.85 -0.96 4.50
C ILE A 185 17.03 -1.11 3.54
N SER A 186 17.67 -2.28 3.56
CA SER A 186 18.82 -2.60 2.72
C SER A 186 18.66 -3.91 1.99
N TRP A 187 19.32 -4.04 0.85
CA TRP A 187 19.27 -5.21 0.00
C TRP A 187 20.63 -5.90 -0.10
N THR A 188 20.63 -7.22 -0.19
CA THR A 188 21.82 -7.99 -0.59
C THR A 188 21.48 -9.00 -1.68
N LYS A 189 22.48 -9.29 -2.52
CA LYS A 189 22.48 -10.39 -3.48
C LYS A 189 23.64 -11.32 -3.14
N ASN A 190 23.35 -12.60 -2.91
CA ASN A 190 24.34 -13.61 -2.54
C ASN A 190 25.23 -13.15 -1.37
N GLY A 191 24.62 -12.51 -0.36
CA GLY A 191 25.29 -11.95 0.82
C GLY A 191 26.04 -10.64 0.61
N HIS A 192 26.10 -10.10 -0.61
CA HIS A 192 26.79 -8.84 -0.92
C HIS A 192 25.79 -7.68 -0.98
N PRO A 193 26.06 -6.54 -0.33
CA PRO A 193 25.19 -5.36 -0.39
C PRO A 193 24.99 -4.85 -1.81
N ILE A 194 23.76 -4.45 -2.13
CA ILE A 194 23.40 -3.84 -3.42
C ILE A 194 22.57 -2.57 -3.18
N SER A 195 22.87 -1.54 -3.96
CA SER A 195 22.18 -0.25 -3.95
C SER A 195 21.73 0.19 -5.35
N GLU A 196 22.34 -0.36 -6.39
CA GLU A 196 21.93 -0.10 -7.77
C GLU A 196 20.55 -0.70 -8.04
N GLY A 197 19.67 0.08 -8.69
CA GLY A 197 18.29 -0.33 -8.98
C GLY A 197 17.38 -0.37 -7.75
N VAL A 198 17.86 0.02 -6.57
CA VAL A 198 17.06 0.13 -5.34
C VAL A 198 16.35 1.47 -5.30
N SER A 199 15.04 1.44 -5.04
CA SER A 199 14.22 2.60 -4.73
C SER A 199 13.46 2.36 -3.42
N LEU A 200 13.16 3.44 -2.70
CA LEU A 200 12.40 3.41 -1.47
C LEU A 200 11.22 4.37 -1.61
N SER A 201 10.01 3.89 -1.34
CA SER A 201 8.81 4.71 -1.34
C SER A 201 8.81 5.66 -0.14
N ARG A 202 7.87 6.61 -0.12
CA ARG A 202 7.50 7.33 1.10
C ARG A 202 6.84 6.33 2.07
N TYR A 203 6.85 6.62 3.37
CA TYR A 203 6.00 5.88 4.31
C TYR A 203 4.55 6.33 4.11
N HIS A 204 3.63 5.37 4.19
CA HIS A 204 2.20 5.57 4.11
C HIS A 204 1.58 5.27 5.48
N PRO A 205 0.74 6.17 6.02
CA PRO A 205 0.04 5.93 7.28
C PRO A 205 -1.00 4.81 7.16
N ASN A 206 -1.09 3.98 8.19
CA ASN A 206 -2.16 3.00 8.35
C ASN A 206 -3.26 3.53 9.27
N LYS A 207 -4.44 2.89 9.21
CA LYS A 207 -5.61 3.26 10.04
C LYS A 207 -5.37 3.04 11.54
N ASP A 208 -4.49 2.12 11.89
CA ASP A 208 -4.09 1.78 13.27
C ASP A 208 -2.94 2.65 13.81
N GLN A 209 -2.58 3.70 13.07
CA GLN A 209 -1.54 4.67 13.41
C GLN A 209 -0.10 4.14 13.34
N THR A 210 0.08 2.99 12.67
CA THR A 210 1.39 2.53 12.21
C THR A 210 1.67 3.03 10.80
N PHE A 211 2.82 2.66 10.25
CA PHE A 211 3.23 2.99 8.89
C PHE A 211 3.49 1.72 8.07
N ARG A 212 3.44 1.91 6.75
CA ARG A 212 3.90 0.94 5.75
C ARG A 212 4.80 1.61 4.72
N GLN A 213 5.72 0.86 4.14
CA GLN A 213 6.67 1.36 3.14
C GLN A 213 7.10 0.22 2.20
N PHE A 214 7.46 0.58 0.98
CA PHE A 214 7.92 -0.34 -0.05
C PHE A 214 9.35 0.00 -0.43
N SER A 215 10.24 -0.99 -0.43
CA SER A 215 11.52 -0.89 -1.12
C SER A 215 11.48 -1.80 -2.35
N THR A 216 11.85 -1.27 -3.51
CA THR A 216 11.84 -1.99 -4.78
C THR A 216 13.27 -2.12 -5.31
N LEU A 217 13.66 -3.32 -5.69
CA LEU A 217 14.93 -3.63 -6.34
C LEU A 217 14.66 -4.08 -7.78
N THR A 218 15.18 -3.36 -8.76
CA THR A 218 15.22 -3.82 -10.16
C THR A 218 16.34 -4.84 -10.32
N PHE A 219 16.03 -6.00 -10.90
CA PHE A 219 16.99 -7.09 -11.05
C PHE A 219 16.71 -7.94 -12.29
N THR A 220 17.75 -8.61 -12.77
CA THR A 220 17.62 -9.67 -13.78
C THR A 220 17.89 -11.01 -13.11
N PRO A 221 16.89 -11.90 -12.99
CA PRO A 221 17.02 -13.18 -12.30
C PRO A 221 18.01 -14.10 -13.03
N SER A 222 18.90 -14.70 -12.26
CA SER A 222 19.78 -15.80 -12.69
C SER A 222 19.57 -17.01 -11.80
N GLU A 223 19.78 -18.22 -12.33
CA GLU A 223 19.63 -19.44 -11.56
C GLU A 223 20.60 -19.46 -10.37
N GLY A 224 20.08 -19.74 -9.18
CA GLY A 224 20.85 -19.80 -7.93
C GLY A 224 21.11 -18.45 -7.24
N ASP A 225 20.61 -17.34 -7.78
CA ASP A 225 20.68 -16.06 -7.08
C ASP A 225 19.75 -16.05 -5.85
N ILE A 226 20.29 -15.58 -4.73
CA ILE A 226 19.57 -15.38 -3.47
C ILE A 226 19.56 -13.89 -3.16
N TYR A 227 18.37 -13.32 -3.02
CA TYR A 227 18.18 -11.93 -2.63
C TYR A 227 17.70 -11.86 -1.19
N SER A 228 18.06 -10.79 -0.49
CA SER A 228 17.48 -10.52 0.81
C SER A 228 17.22 -9.05 1.06
N CYS A 229 16.15 -8.78 1.81
CA CYS A 229 15.79 -7.47 2.31
C CYS A 229 15.97 -7.47 3.84
N THR A 230 16.79 -6.56 4.36
CA THR A 230 17.04 -6.39 5.79
C THR A 230 16.44 -5.09 6.27
N VAL A 231 15.66 -5.18 7.34
CA VAL A 231 14.92 -4.07 7.95
C VAL A 231 15.47 -3.80 9.35
N GLU A 232 15.89 -2.56 9.59
CA GLU A 232 16.31 -2.06 10.90
C GLU A 232 15.31 -1.02 11.39
N HIS A 233 14.88 -1.16 12.64
CA HIS A 233 13.86 -0.30 13.25
C HIS A 233 14.06 -0.27 14.77
N PRO A 234 13.82 0.87 15.47
CA PRO A 234 14.03 0.98 16.93
C PRO A 234 13.31 -0.09 17.76
N ALA A 235 12.08 -0.46 17.33
CA ALA A 235 11.28 -1.49 17.98
C ALA A 235 11.84 -2.93 17.87
N LEU A 236 12.91 -3.14 17.09
CA LEU A 236 13.52 -4.45 16.89
C LEU A 236 14.79 -4.58 17.73
N GLU A 237 14.92 -5.68 18.49
CA GLU A 237 16.18 -6.00 19.19
C GLU A 237 17.33 -6.28 18.21
N SER A 238 17.02 -6.77 17.02
CA SER A 238 17.98 -7.01 15.94
C SER A 238 17.33 -6.86 14.56
N PRO A 239 18.10 -6.52 13.51
CA PRO A 239 17.56 -6.38 12.16
C PRO A 239 16.82 -7.65 11.70
N THR A 240 15.68 -7.47 11.02
CA THR A 240 14.90 -8.58 10.46
C THR A 240 15.22 -8.73 8.98
N THR A 241 15.73 -9.90 8.59
CA THR A 241 16.04 -10.22 7.19
C THR A 241 15.03 -11.18 6.59
N ARG A 242 14.53 -10.87 5.39
CA ARG A 242 13.73 -11.76 4.54
C ARG A 242 14.55 -12.18 3.35
N ILE A 243 14.53 -13.48 3.06
CA ILE A 243 15.25 -14.10 1.96
C ILE A 243 14.24 -14.43 0.87
N TRP A 244 14.64 -14.22 -0.38
CA TRP A 244 13.89 -14.58 -1.56
C TRP A 244 14.80 -15.31 -2.52
N GLU A 245 14.30 -16.43 -3.02
CA GLU A 245 14.95 -17.25 -4.04
C GLU A 245 14.02 -17.34 -5.23
N ALA A 246 14.58 -17.32 -6.43
CA ALA A 246 13.78 -17.48 -7.64
C ALA A 246 13.21 -18.91 -7.67
N GLU A 247 11.92 -19.04 -7.41
CA GLU A 247 11.15 -20.23 -7.79
C GLU A 247 11.03 -20.21 -9.32
N ILE A 248 12.08 -20.68 -9.99
CA ILE A 248 12.04 -20.90 -11.42
C ILE A 248 11.01 -22.01 -11.59
N ILE A 249 9.81 -21.65 -12.05
CA ILE A 249 8.93 -22.62 -12.68
C ILE A 249 9.76 -23.11 -13.86
N LYS A 250 10.46 -24.23 -13.66
CA LYS A 250 11.00 -24.99 -14.76
C LYS A 250 9.76 -25.30 -15.56
N LYS A 251 9.54 -24.55 -16.62
CA LYS A 251 8.61 -24.91 -17.68
C LYS A 251 9.21 -26.23 -18.12
N ASP A 252 8.68 -27.30 -17.55
CA ASP A 252 9.17 -28.63 -17.77
C ASP A 252 8.75 -28.89 -19.21
N GLU A 253 9.58 -28.43 -20.14
CA GLU A 253 9.63 -28.82 -21.54
C GLU A 253 10.12 -30.28 -21.56
N SER A 254 9.43 -31.08 -20.76
CA SER A 254 9.48 -32.51 -20.75
C SER A 254 8.90 -32.88 -22.10
N LEU A 255 9.78 -33.08 -23.08
CA LEU A 255 9.43 -33.74 -24.34
C LEU A 255 9.07 -35.22 -24.11
N TRP A 256 9.14 -35.68 -22.86
CA TRP A 256 8.78 -37.03 -22.42
C TRP A 256 7.39 -37.47 -22.89
N PRO A 257 6.29 -36.71 -22.72
CA PRO A 257 4.96 -37.11 -23.19
C PRO A 257 4.90 -37.29 -24.71
N ASP A 258 5.55 -36.41 -25.47
CA ASP A 258 5.58 -36.47 -26.94
C ASP A 258 6.44 -37.63 -27.45
N ILE A 259 7.59 -37.88 -26.81
CA ILE A 259 8.46 -39.03 -27.09
C ILE A 259 7.74 -40.34 -26.75
N TYR A 260 7.05 -40.42 -25.60
CA TYR A 260 6.28 -41.61 -25.23
C TYR A 260 5.13 -41.89 -26.21
N CYS A 261 4.41 -40.85 -26.66
CA CYS A 261 3.41 -41.00 -27.71
C CYS A 261 4.01 -41.48 -29.03
N GLY A 262 5.11 -40.87 -29.48
CA GLY A 262 5.77 -41.23 -30.74
C GLY A 262 6.30 -42.66 -30.74
N VAL A 263 6.98 -43.08 -29.68
CA VAL A 263 7.50 -44.44 -29.51
C VAL A 263 6.35 -45.44 -29.40
N GLY A 264 5.31 -45.14 -28.61
CA GLY A 264 4.14 -45.99 -28.45
C GLY A 264 3.41 -46.25 -29.77
N LEU A 265 3.20 -45.20 -30.57
CA LEU A 265 2.59 -45.31 -31.90
C LEU A 265 3.45 -46.13 -32.87
N GLY A 266 4.77 -45.92 -32.85
CA GLY A 266 5.70 -46.68 -33.69
C GLY A 266 5.70 -48.18 -33.38
N VAL A 267 5.77 -48.54 -32.09
CA VAL A 267 5.73 -49.94 -31.64
C VAL A 267 4.37 -50.57 -31.95
N GLY A 268 3.26 -49.84 -31.76
CA GLY A 268 1.91 -50.30 -32.07
C GLY A 268 1.74 -50.66 -33.56
N LEU A 269 2.19 -49.79 -34.46
CA LEU A 269 2.12 -50.03 -35.91
C LEU A 269 2.96 -51.24 -36.35
N LEU A 270 4.17 -51.40 -35.77
CA LEU A 270 4.99 -52.58 -36.02
C LEU A 270 4.32 -53.86 -35.53
N GLY A 271 3.69 -53.84 -34.35
CA GLY A 271 2.90 -54.96 -33.84
C GLY A 271 1.76 -55.36 -34.78
N VAL A 272 1.02 -54.38 -35.33
CA VAL A 272 -0.08 -54.63 -36.28
C VAL A 272 0.43 -55.26 -37.58
N THR A 273 1.49 -54.71 -38.16
CA THR A 273 2.05 -55.26 -39.42
C THR A 273 2.54 -56.69 -39.27
N VAL A 274 3.26 -56.98 -38.18
CA VAL A 274 3.74 -58.33 -37.86
C VAL A 274 2.57 -59.28 -37.59
N GLY A 275 1.56 -58.84 -36.81
CA GLY A 275 0.37 -59.64 -36.52
C GLY A 275 -0.43 -60.02 -37.77
N VAL A 276 -0.67 -59.06 -38.67
CA VAL A 276 -1.35 -59.31 -39.96
C VAL A 276 -0.57 -60.30 -40.81
N PHE A 277 0.76 -60.17 -40.87
CA PHE A 277 1.60 -61.11 -41.60
C PHE A 277 1.46 -62.55 -41.09
N PHE A 278 1.45 -62.76 -39.77
CA PHE A 278 1.25 -64.08 -39.17
C PHE A 278 -0.15 -64.66 -39.41
N ILE A 279 -1.20 -63.84 -39.37
CA ILE A 279 -2.58 -64.27 -39.66
C ILE A 279 -2.74 -64.69 -41.13
N VAL A 280 -2.18 -63.92 -42.07
CA VAL A 280 -2.23 -64.27 -43.50
C VAL A 280 -1.43 -65.55 -43.77
N LYS A 281 -0.26 -65.71 -43.13
CA LYS A 281 0.53 -66.94 -43.21
C LYS A 281 -0.19 -68.15 -42.64
N SER A 282 -0.93 -68.03 -41.53
CA SER A 282 -1.65 -69.16 -40.92
C SER A 282 -2.83 -69.62 -41.75
N GLN A 283 -3.47 -68.73 -42.51
CA GLN A 283 -4.55 -69.08 -43.45
C GLN A 283 -4.06 -69.80 -44.72
N HIS A 284 -2.77 -69.69 -45.07
CA HIS A 284 -2.19 -70.38 -46.23
C HIS A 284 -1.53 -71.73 -45.90
N VAL A 285 -1.45 -72.11 -44.62
CA VAL A 285 -0.85 -73.37 -44.15
C VAL A 285 -1.92 -74.36 -43.64
N ALA A 286 -3.21 -74.00 -43.72
CA ALA A 286 -4.35 -74.87 -43.42
C ALA A 286 -4.89 -75.56 -44.68
#